data_AF-R7MZ73-F1
#
_entry.id   AF-R7MZ73-F1
#
_cell.length_a   1.000
_cell.length_b   1.000
_cell.length_c   1.000
_cell.angle_alpha   90.00
_cell.angle_beta   90.00
_cell.angle_gamma   90.00
#
_symmetry.space_group_name_H-M   'P 1'
#
loop_
_entity.id
_entity.type
_entity.pdbx_description
1 polymer ?
#
loop_
_entity_poly.entity_id
_entity_poly.type
_entity_poly.pdbx_seq_one_letter_code
_entity_poly.pdbx_strand_id
1 'polypeptide(L)'
;MAVAEENILRFLLEKPAACGRVQAKVSPDLFADGRRRHIYQLILDTYAHQGMYTPHDIQQKLTPEEAEEVARIMVLQDVPMDENVLMDYVKRFRLADLQKQYLAHSRLAATYSRNGDARLAEELAACKKINDEMKQWS
;
A
#
# COMPACT_ATOMS: atom_id res chain seq x y z
N MET A 1 -1.26 -10.82 7.34
CA MET A 1 -1.17 -9.74 6.32
C MET A 1 -2.45 -9.63 5.49
N ALA A 2 -3.07 -10.75 5.09
CA ALA A 2 -4.35 -10.79 4.35
C ALA A 2 -5.47 -9.87 4.88
N VAL A 3 -5.74 -9.89 6.18
CA VAL A 3 -6.81 -9.08 6.82
C VAL A 3 -6.64 -7.57 6.58
N ALA A 4 -5.41 -7.08 6.56
CA ALA A 4 -5.17 -5.65 6.39
C ALA A 4 -5.42 -5.19 4.94
N GLU A 5 -5.07 -6.02 3.96
CA GLU A 5 -5.38 -5.78 2.55
C GLU A 5 -6.89 -5.78 2.28
N GLU A 6 -7.60 -6.77 2.84
CA GLU A 6 -9.06 -6.88 2.74
C GLU A 6 -9.76 -5.66 3.32
N ASN A 7 -9.33 -5.21 4.50
CA ASN A 7 -9.88 -4.03 5.15
C ASN A 7 -9.62 -2.73 4.38
N ILE A 8 -8.44 -2.60 3.74
CA ILE A 8 -8.15 -1.43 2.89
C ILE A 8 -9.09 -1.41 1.68
N LEU A 9 -9.26 -2.54 1.00
CA LEU A 9 -10.16 -2.65 -0.15
C LEU A 9 -11.61 -2.36 0.24
N ARG A 10 -12.09 -2.98 1.33
CA ARG A 10 -13.42 -2.72 1.88
C ARG A 10 -13.64 -1.24 2.18
N PHE A 11 -12.66 -0.62 2.84
CA PHE A 11 -12.73 0.81 3.20
C PHE A 11 -12.82 1.72 1.99
N LEU A 12 -12.09 1.42 0.92
CA LEU A 12 -12.12 2.21 -0.31
C LEU A 12 -13.43 2.05 -1.10
N LEU A 13 -14.05 0.87 -1.01
CA LEU A 13 -15.35 0.62 -1.62
C LEU A 13 -16.47 1.33 -0.84
N GLU A 14 -16.48 1.26 0.48
CA GLU A 14 -17.50 1.92 1.30
C GLU A 14 -17.30 3.45 1.40
N LYS A 15 -16.04 3.93 1.36
CA LYS A 15 -15.69 5.36 1.46
C LYS A 15 -14.81 5.81 0.29
N PRO A 16 -15.35 5.93 -0.94
CA PRO A 16 -14.60 6.41 -2.10
C PRO A 16 -13.94 7.79 -1.90
N ALA A 17 -14.56 8.68 -1.12
CA ALA A 17 -14.02 9.99 -0.81
C ALA A 17 -12.69 9.96 -0.01
N ALA A 18 -12.37 8.83 0.63
CA ALA A 18 -11.11 8.66 1.35
C ALA A 18 -9.98 8.15 0.45
N CYS A 19 -10.28 7.74 -0.80
CA CYS A 19 -9.31 7.17 -1.73
C CYS A 19 -8.08 8.06 -1.93
N GLY A 20 -8.28 9.37 -2.10
CA GLY A 20 -7.19 10.34 -2.22
C GLY A 20 -6.23 10.38 -1.02
N ARG A 21 -6.73 10.17 0.21
CA ARG A 21 -5.90 10.12 1.42
C ARG A 21 -5.19 8.78 1.58
N VAL A 22 -5.85 7.69 1.18
CA VAL A 22 -5.32 6.33 1.28
C VAL A 22 -4.23 6.10 0.24
N GLN A 23 -4.43 6.51 -1.02
CA GLN A 23 -3.43 6.37 -2.09
C GLN A 23 -2.12 7.12 -1.78
N ALA A 24 -2.20 8.24 -1.05
CA ALA A 24 -1.01 9.00 -0.65
C ALA A 24 -0.15 8.26 0.38
N LYS A 25 -0.69 7.22 1.02
CA LYS A 25 -0.04 6.49 2.12
C LYS A 25 0.13 4.99 1.85
N VAL A 26 -0.61 4.42 0.90
CA VAL A 26 -0.63 2.99 0.58
C VAL A 26 -0.18 2.82 -0.87
N SER A 27 0.97 2.18 -1.07
CA SER A 27 1.41 1.74 -2.39
C SER A 27 0.76 0.40 -2.78
N PRO A 28 0.43 0.15 -4.06
CA PRO A 28 0.00 -1.17 -4.53
C PRO A 28 1.00 -2.29 -4.22
N ASP A 29 2.29 -1.98 -4.14
CA ASP A 29 3.35 -2.95 -3.82
C ASP A 29 3.23 -3.59 -2.42
N LEU A 30 2.40 -2.99 -1.55
CA LEU A 30 2.12 -3.49 -0.21
C LEU A 30 1.22 -4.74 -0.21
N PHE A 31 0.43 -4.92 -1.27
CA PHE A 31 -0.49 -6.06 -1.39
C PHE A 31 0.29 -7.29 -1.79
N ALA A 32 0.33 -8.31 -0.94
CA ALA A 32 1.00 -9.57 -1.23
C ALA A 32 0.19 -10.43 -2.22
N ASP A 33 -1.15 -10.38 -2.14
CA ASP A 33 -2.02 -11.07 -3.09
C ASP A 33 -2.14 -10.27 -4.40
N GLY A 34 -1.79 -10.91 -5.52
CA GLY A 34 -1.82 -10.28 -6.84
C GLY A 34 -3.21 -9.83 -7.29
N ARG A 35 -4.28 -10.55 -6.90
CA ARG A 35 -5.66 -10.16 -7.19
C ARG A 35 -6.04 -8.92 -6.40
N ARG A 36 -5.72 -8.89 -5.10
CA ARG A 36 -6.02 -7.73 -4.24
C ARG A 36 -5.24 -6.50 -4.66
N ARG A 37 -3.99 -6.69 -5.08
CA ARG A 37 -3.18 -5.64 -5.70
C ARG A 37 -3.86 -5.08 -6.94
N HIS A 38 -4.33 -5.94 -7.84
CA HIS A 38 -4.98 -5.51 -9.07
C HIS A 38 -6.31 -4.79 -8.81
N ILE A 39 -7.14 -5.29 -7.89
CA ILE A 39 -8.36 -4.61 -7.42
C ILE A 39 -8.02 -3.21 -6.90
N TYR A 40 -6.98 -3.08 -6.06
CA TYR A 40 -6.56 -1.80 -5.53
C TYR A 40 -6.10 -0.84 -6.64
N GLN A 41 -5.28 -1.32 -7.57
CA GLN A 41 -4.82 -0.57 -8.73
C GLN A 41 -5.99 -0.03 -9.55
N LEU A 42 -6.99 -0.88 -9.81
CA LEU A 42 -8.18 -0.54 -10.59
C LEU A 42 -9.04 0.53 -9.92
N ILE A 43 -9.13 0.50 -8.58
CA ILE A 43 -9.77 1.55 -7.78
C ILE A 43 -9.02 2.87 -7.96
N LEU A 44 -7.69 2.87 -7.85
CA LEU A 44 -6.88 4.06 -8.03
C LEU A 44 -7.00 4.65 -9.44
N ASP A 45 -6.93 3.80 -10.46
CA ASP A 45 -7.02 4.23 -11.85
C ASP A 45 -8.40 4.84 -12.13
N THR A 46 -9.48 4.21 -11.62
CA THR A 46 -10.83 4.75 -11.76
C THR A 46 -10.98 6.09 -11.04
N TYR A 47 -10.42 6.22 -9.83
CA TYR A 47 -10.38 7.48 -9.10
C TYR A 47 -9.58 8.56 -9.84
N ALA A 48 -8.44 8.22 -10.44
CA ALA A 48 -7.61 9.16 -11.20
C ALA A 48 -8.30 9.66 -12.47
N HIS A 49 -9.07 8.79 -13.15
CA HIS A 49 -9.76 9.14 -14.38
C HIS A 49 -11.03 9.97 -14.16
N GLN A 50 -11.76 9.73 -13.08
CA GLN A 50 -13.12 10.25 -12.88
C GLN A 50 -13.24 11.19 -11.67
N GLY A 51 -12.24 11.21 -10.79
CA GLY A 51 -12.22 11.95 -9.52
C GLY A 51 -13.09 11.34 -8.42
N MET A 52 -14.14 10.60 -8.78
CA MET A 52 -15.01 9.86 -7.86
C MET A 52 -15.44 8.55 -8.55
N TYR A 53 -15.66 7.50 -7.76
CA TYR A 53 -16.15 6.22 -8.27
C TYR A 53 -17.21 5.67 -7.32
N THR A 54 -18.10 4.85 -7.85
CA THR A 54 -19.01 4.03 -7.06
C THR A 54 -18.52 2.59 -6.99
N PRO A 55 -18.94 1.80 -5.98
CA PRO A 55 -18.65 0.37 -5.95
C PRO A 55 -19.07 -0.36 -7.23
N HIS A 56 -20.14 0.10 -7.87
CA HIS A 56 -20.64 -0.49 -9.11
C HIS A 56 -19.67 -0.26 -10.28
N ASP A 57 -19.09 0.94 -10.40
CA ASP A 57 -18.10 1.26 -11.44
C ASP A 57 -16.85 0.39 -11.33
N ILE A 58 -16.46 0.07 -10.10
CA ILE A 58 -15.35 -0.85 -9.82
C ILE A 58 -15.75 -2.27 -10.20
N GLN A 59 -16.90 -2.76 -9.71
CA GLN A 59 -17.39 -4.11 -10.00
C GLN A 59 -17.51 -4.44 -11.48
N GLN A 60 -17.90 -3.47 -12.32
CA GLN A 60 -18.02 -3.68 -13.77
C GLN A 60 -16.67 -3.94 -14.46
N LYS A 61 -15.55 -3.54 -13.87
CA LYS A 61 -14.21 -3.67 -14.45
C LYS A 61 -13.41 -4.83 -13.86
N LEU A 62 -13.88 -5.43 -12.76
CA LEU A 62 -13.24 -6.57 -12.12
C LEU A 62 -13.45 -7.84 -12.96
N THR A 63 -12.49 -8.76 -12.90
CA THR A 63 -12.71 -10.12 -13.41
C THR A 63 -13.71 -10.86 -12.50
N PRO A 64 -14.34 -11.95 -12.97
CA PRO A 64 -15.25 -12.74 -12.13
C PRO A 64 -14.60 -13.20 -10.81
N GLU A 65 -13.33 -13.58 -10.84
CA GLU A 65 -12.56 -14.03 -9.67
C GLU A 65 -12.29 -12.89 -8.68
N GLU A 66 -12.04 -11.69 -9.19
CA GLU A 66 -11.83 -10.50 -8.37
C GLU A 66 -13.13 -9.98 -7.77
N ALA A 67 -14.22 -10.02 -8.53
CA ALA A 67 -15.54 -9.69 -8.06
C ALA A 67 -15.97 -10.63 -6.92
N GLU A 68 -15.67 -11.93 -7.03
CA GLU A 68 -15.91 -12.89 -5.95
C GLU A 68 -15.07 -12.56 -4.70
N GLU A 69 -13.81 -12.20 -4.87
CA GLU A 69 -12.94 -11.78 -3.77
C GLU A 69 -13.46 -10.52 -3.08
N VAL A 70 -13.87 -9.51 -3.85
CA VAL A 70 -14.49 -8.29 -3.32
C VAL A 70 -15.79 -8.61 -2.59
N ALA A 71 -16.65 -9.47 -3.15
CA ALA A 71 -17.89 -9.88 -2.49
C ALA A 71 -17.62 -10.57 -1.14
N ARG A 72 -16.62 -11.45 -1.09
CA ARG A 72 -16.17 -12.10 0.14
C ARG A 72 -15.66 -11.09 1.17
N ILE A 73 -14.85 -10.12 0.73
CA ILE A 73 -14.32 -9.03 1.56
C ILE A 73 -15.46 -8.17 2.13
N MET A 74 -16.48 -7.88 1.34
CA MET A 74 -17.61 -7.06 1.77
C MET A 74 -18.50 -7.73 2.83
N VAL A 75 -18.47 -9.07 2.91
CA VAL A 75 -19.26 -9.86 3.87
C VAL A 75 -18.52 -10.08 5.19
N LEU A 76 -17.20 -9.84 5.24
CA LEU A 76 -16.39 -9.94 6.47
C LEU A 76 -16.75 -8.80 7.44
N GLN A 77 -17.74 -9.03 8.31
CA GLN A 77 -18.30 -8.03 9.25
C GLN A 77 -17.49 -7.84 10.55
N ASP A 78 -16.46 -8.66 10.80
CA ASP A 78 -15.85 -8.75 12.14
C ASP A 78 -14.82 -7.66 12.49
N VAL A 79 -14.46 -6.77 11.55
CA VAL A 79 -13.46 -5.72 11.83
C VAL A 79 -14.12 -4.34 11.89
N PRO A 80 -13.89 -3.57 12.98
CA PRO A 80 -14.35 -2.19 13.07
C PRO A 80 -13.81 -1.36 11.93
N MET A 81 -14.73 -0.72 11.22
CA MET A 81 -14.48 0.13 10.07
C MET A 81 -14.02 1.54 10.49
N ASP A 82 -13.06 1.61 11.41
CA ASP A 82 -12.54 2.86 11.95
C ASP A 82 -11.36 3.33 11.09
N GLU A 83 -11.35 4.62 10.73
CA GLU A 83 -10.22 5.26 10.06
C GLU A 83 -8.95 5.17 10.92
N ASN A 84 -9.06 5.10 12.25
CA ASN A 84 -7.93 4.85 13.15
C ASN A 84 -7.31 3.46 12.92
N VAL A 85 -8.14 2.42 12.77
CA VAL A 85 -7.69 1.05 12.50
C VAL A 85 -7.04 0.98 11.12
N LEU A 86 -7.62 1.66 10.12
CA LEU A 86 -7.02 1.81 8.81
C LEU A 86 -5.66 2.51 8.90
N MET A 87 -5.57 3.61 9.65
CA MET A 87 -4.34 4.34 9.86
C MET A 87 -3.27 3.52 10.58
N ASP A 88 -3.65 2.64 11.50
CA ASP A 88 -2.73 1.70 12.13
C ASP A 88 -2.23 0.64 11.15
N TYR A 89 -3.08 0.13 10.25
CA TYR A 89 -2.63 -0.72 9.16
C TYR A 89 -1.67 0.03 8.24
N VAL A 90 -2.02 1.25 7.83
CA VAL A 90 -1.17 2.11 6.99
C VAL A 90 0.18 2.38 7.65
N LYS A 91 0.23 2.68 8.95
CA LYS A 91 1.49 2.85 9.69
C LYS A 91 2.34 1.59 9.64
N ARG A 92 1.75 0.43 9.94
CA ARG A 92 2.45 -0.86 9.91
C ARG A 92 3.00 -1.17 8.51
N PHE A 93 2.20 -0.91 7.47
CA PHE A 93 2.62 -1.09 6.10
C PHE A 93 3.74 -0.13 5.69
N ARG A 94 3.62 1.16 6.04
CA ARG A 94 4.63 2.17 5.74
C ARG A 94 5.95 1.85 6.42
N LEU A 95 5.91 1.41 7.68
CA LEU A 95 7.10 0.94 8.40
C LEU A 95 7.72 -0.30 7.72
N ALA A 96 6.91 -1.27 7.29
CA ALA A 96 7.41 -2.46 6.61
C ALA A 96 8.05 -2.13 5.24
N ASP A 97 7.46 -1.21 4.47
CA ASP A 97 8.00 -0.73 3.20
C ASP A 97 9.30 0.05 3.39
N LEU A 98 9.33 1.00 4.33
CA LEU A 98 10.55 1.73 4.68
C LEU A 98 11.66 0.79 5.15
N GLN A 99 11.34 -0.24 5.95
CA GLN A 99 12.30 -1.28 6.33
C GLN A 99 12.82 -2.05 5.11
N LYS A 100 11.95 -2.42 4.17
CA LYS A 100 12.34 -3.12 2.94
C LYS A 100 13.26 -2.25 2.07
N GLN A 101 12.94 -0.98 1.89
CA GLN A 101 13.77 -0.02 1.15
C GLN A 101 15.12 0.18 1.85
N TYR A 102 15.11 0.36 3.18
CA TYR A 102 16.34 0.47 3.97
C TYR A 102 17.25 -0.75 3.76
N LEU A 103 16.70 -1.97 3.81
CA LEU A 103 17.47 -3.20 3.57
C LEU A 103 18.03 -3.27 2.14
N ALA A 104 17.26 -2.83 1.14
CA ALA A 104 17.71 -2.80 -0.25
C ALA A 104 18.88 -1.82 -0.44
N HIS A 105 18.73 -0.57 0.02
CA HIS A 105 19.78 0.45 -0.03
C HIS A 105 21.00 0.05 0.82
N SER A 106 20.79 -0.56 2.00
CA SER A 106 21.89 -1.07 2.83
C SER A 106 22.69 -2.17 2.13
N ARG A 107 22.03 -3.04 1.37
CA ARG A 107 22.70 -4.09 0.58
C ARG A 107 23.48 -3.51 -0.60
N LEU A 108 22.91 -2.52 -1.27
CA LEU A 108 23.60 -1.78 -2.35
C LEU A 108 24.82 -1.04 -1.81
N ALA A 109 24.67 -0.32 -0.70
CA ALA A 109 25.78 0.34 0.01
C ALA A 109 26.89 -0.64 0.39
N ALA A 110 26.56 -1.81 0.94
CA ALA A 110 27.55 -2.84 1.26
C ALA A 110 28.30 -3.36 0.01
N THR A 111 27.62 -3.40 -1.14
CA THR A 111 28.21 -3.81 -2.41
C THR A 111 29.12 -2.71 -2.98
N TYR A 112 28.68 -1.46 -2.98
CA TYR A 112 29.45 -0.31 -3.43
C TYR A 112 30.66 -0.03 -2.55
N SER A 113 30.55 -0.25 -1.23
CA SER A 113 31.67 -0.16 -0.30
C SER A 113 32.77 -1.17 -0.60
N ARG A 114 32.43 -2.37 -1.08
CA ARG A 114 33.42 -3.38 -1.48
C ARG A 114 34.09 -3.05 -2.81
N ASN A 115 33.38 -2.36 -3.69
CA ASN A 115 33.86 -2.00 -5.03
C ASN A 115 34.52 -0.61 -5.10
N GLY A 116 34.50 0.17 -4.01
CA GLY A 116 35.04 1.53 -3.97
C GLY A 116 34.26 2.53 -4.83
N ASP A 117 32.96 2.31 -5.02
CA ASP A 117 32.11 3.12 -5.90
C ASP A 117 31.66 4.42 -5.20
N ALA A 118 31.75 5.55 -5.91
CA ALA A 118 31.33 6.87 -5.42
C ALA A 118 29.83 6.92 -5.09
N ARG A 119 29.01 6.03 -5.67
CA ARG A 119 27.57 5.88 -5.36
C ARG A 119 27.30 5.43 -3.92
N LEU A 120 28.31 4.95 -3.20
CA LEU A 120 28.20 4.62 -1.78
C LEU A 120 27.64 5.79 -0.95
N ALA A 121 28.09 7.02 -1.21
CA ALA A 121 27.65 8.20 -0.47
C ALA A 121 26.16 8.50 -0.69
N GLU A 122 25.66 8.28 -1.91
CA GLU A 122 24.26 8.45 -2.27
C GLU A 122 23.38 7.40 -1.57
N GLU A 123 23.79 6.13 -1.60
CA GLU A 123 23.06 5.04 -0.93
C GLU A 123 23.03 5.20 0.60
N LEU A 124 24.12 5.67 1.21
CA LEU A 124 24.16 5.94 2.65
C LEU A 124 23.26 7.14 3.03
N ALA A 125 23.20 8.17 2.18
CA ALA A 125 22.28 9.29 2.36
C ALA A 125 20.81 8.83 2.24
N ALA A 126 20.51 7.94 1.29
CA ALA A 126 19.19 7.33 1.14
C ALA A 126 18.79 6.50 2.38
N CYS A 127 19.69 5.63 2.87
CA CYS A 127 19.49 4.88 4.12
C CYS A 127 19.19 5.80 5.31
N LYS A 128 19.93 6.91 5.44
CA LYS A 128 19.71 7.89 6.53
C LYS A 128 18.34 8.55 6.43
N LYS A 129 17.95 8.99 5.22
CA LYS A 129 16.64 9.59 4.96
C LYS A 129 15.49 8.62 5.29
N ILE A 130 15.61 7.37 4.87
CA ILE A 130 14.61 6.33 5.16
C ILE A 130 14.51 6.08 6.67
N ASN A 131 15.64 6.06 7.38
CA ASN A 131 15.66 5.87 8.84
C ASN A 131 15.01 7.05 9.58
N ASP A 132 15.27 8.28 9.15
CA ASP A 132 14.63 9.46 9.73
C ASP A 132 13.13 9.47 9.43
N GLU A 133 12.71 9.00 8.25
CA GLU A 133 11.30 8.81 7.92
C GLU A 133 10.68 7.71 8.81
N MET A 134 11.33 6.56 9.00
CA MET A 134 10.84 5.51 9.91
C MET A 134 10.58 6.03 11.33
N LYS A 135 11.43 6.93 11.85
CA LYS A 135 11.21 7.56 13.17
C LYS A 135 9.99 8.46 13.24
N GLN A 136 9.55 9.03 12.12
CA GLN A 136 8.32 9.84 12.07
C GLN A 136 7.05 8.98 12.06
N TRP A 137 7.17 7.71 11.66
CA TRP A 137 6.06 6.75 11.61
C TRP A 137 6.04 5.76 12.79
N SER A 138 7.11 5.72 13.60
CA SER A 138 7.23 4.95 14.86
C SER A 138 6.52 5.63 16.02
#